data_AF-A0A523VU05-F1
#
_entry.id   AF-A0A523VU05-F1
#
_cell.length_a   1.000
_cell.length_b   1.000
_cell.length_c   1.000
_cell.angle_alpha   90.00
_cell.angle_beta   90.00
_cell.angle_gamma   90.00
#
_symmetry.space_group_name_H-M   'P 1'
#
loop_
_entity.id
_entity.type
_entity.pdbx_description
1 polymer ?
#
loop_
_entity_poly.entity_id
_entity_poly.type
_entity_poly.pdbx_seq_one_letter_code
_entity_poly.pdbx_strand_id
1 'polypeptide(L)' 'MLASLYVGQILVSIALVATVLFQLRGGGIGGIFGQADSVYRTRRGIESTLLKLTVILIILLVGFAVLAATQA' A
#
# COMPACT_ATOMS: atom_id res chain seq x y z
N MET A 1 20.58 15.56 -11.08
CA MET A 1 20.55 14.24 -10.39
C MET A 1 19.39 14.15 -9.40
N LEU A 2 19.23 15.10 -8.48
CA LEU A 2 18.14 15.11 -7.48
C LEU A 2 16.72 15.14 -8.08
N ALA A 3 16.52 15.90 -9.17
CA ALA A 3 15.21 16.00 -9.82
C ALA A 3 14.65 14.63 -10.27
N SER A 4 15.51 13.73 -10.77
CA SER A 4 15.11 12.39 -11.21
C SER A 4 14.65 11.51 -10.04
N LEU A 5 15.25 11.66 -8.87
CA LEU A 5 14.85 10.94 -7.65
C LEU A 5 13.49 11.43 -7.14
N TYR A 6 13.27 12.75 -7.11
CA TYR A 6 11.99 13.33 -6.69
C TYR A 6 10.83 12.96 -7.63
N VAL A 7 11.07 12.94 -8.95
CA VAL A 7 10.07 12.48 -9.92
C VAL A 7 9.70 11.02 -9.67
N GLY A 8 10.68 10.14 -9.43
CA GLY A 8 10.43 8.75 -9.06
C GLY A 8 9.59 8.61 -7.78
N GLN A 9 9.93 9.37 -6.74
CA GLN A 9 9.22 9.34 -5.46
C GLN A 9 7.75 9.78 -5.58
N ILE A 10 7.46 10.80 -6.39
CA ILE A 10 6.08 11.25 -6.65
C ILE A 10 5.27 10.15 -7.33
N LEU A 11 5.83 9.51 -8.37
CA LEU A 11 5.13 8.43 -9.10
C LEU A 11 4.82 7.25 -8.19
N VAL A 12 5.77 6.84 -7.35
CA VAL A 12 5.61 5.73 -6.39
C VAL A 12 4.56 6.07 -5.33
N SER A 13 4.54 7.31 -4.86
CA SER A 13 3.54 7.79 -3.89
C SER A 13 2.12 7.74 -4.48
N ILE A 14 1.93 8.19 -5.72
CA ILE A 14 0.63 8.13 -6.41
C ILE A 14 0.16 6.68 -6.56
N ALA A 15 1.05 5.79 -7.00
CA ALA A 15 0.73 4.36 -7.16
C ALA A 15 0.40 3.69 -5.82
N LEU A 16 1.06 4.08 -4.72
CA LEU A 16 0.78 3.61 -3.38
C LEU A 16 -0.62 4.04 -2.93
N VAL A 17 -0.96 5.32 -3.08
CA VAL A 17 -2.29 5.86 -2.75
C VAL A 17 -3.38 5.11 -3.52
N ALA A 18 -3.21 4.95 -4.83
CA ALA A 18 -4.17 4.20 -5.65
C ALA A 18 -4.36 2.76 -5.13
N THR A 19 -3.27 2.08 -4.79
CA THR A 19 -3.32 0.71 -4.26
C THR A 19 -4.00 0.63 -2.90
N VAL A 20 -3.77 1.60 -2.01
CA VAL A 20 -4.43 1.68 -0.69
C VAL A 20 -5.93 1.88 -0.85
N LEU A 21 -6.36 2.73 -1.78
CA LEU A 21 -7.79 2.93 -2.06
C LEU A 21 -8.48 1.63 -2.54
N PHE A 22 -7.79 0.82 -3.33
CA PHE A 22 -8.30 -0.50 -3.74
C PHE A 22 -8.39 -1.49 -2.56
N GLN A 23 -7.52 -1.38 -1.55
CA GLN A 23 -7.54 -2.26 -0.37
C GLN A 23 -8.68 -1.95 0.61
N LEU A 24 -9.17 -0.71 0.66
CA LEU A 24 -10.25 -0.30 1.56
C LEU A 24 -11.57 -1.05 1.33
N ARG A 25 -11.75 -1.69 0.16
CA ARG A 25 -12.96 -2.44 -0.20
C ARG A 25 -13.14 -3.78 0.54
N GLY A 26 -12.17 -4.23 1.34
CA GLY A 26 -12.21 -5.51 2.05
C GLY A 26 -12.83 -5.48 3.47
N GLY A 27 -13.05 -4.30 4.04
CA GLY A 27 -13.62 -4.14 5.39
C GLY A 27 -15.11 -3.83 5.35
N GLY A 28 -15.97 -4.85 5.32
CA GLY A 28 -17.41 -4.67 5.37
C GLY A 28 -17.89 -4.10 6.72
N ILE A 29 -19.05 -3.44 6.68
CA ILE A 29 -19.80 -2.88 7.82
C ILE A 29 -20.23 -3.97 8.84
N GLY A 30 -20.00 -5.26 8.55
CA GLY A 30 -20.31 -6.37 9.44
C GLY A 30 -19.48 -6.41 10.73
N GLY A 31 -18.25 -5.87 10.71
CA GLY A 31 -17.36 -5.88 11.88
C GLY A 31 -17.74 -4.89 12.99
N ILE A 32 -18.57 -3.87 12.69
CA ILE A 32 -19.00 -2.88 13.70
C ILE A 32 -20.22 -3.32 14.52
N PHE A 33 -20.87 -4.44 14.17
CA PHE A 33 -22.06 -4.94 14.88
C PHE A 33 -21.77 -6.11 15.84
N GLY A 34 -20.51 -6.41 16.15
CA GLY A 34 -20.16 -7.39 17.18
C GLY A 34 -20.58 -8.84 16.90
N GLN A 35 -21.00 -9.16 15.67
CA GLN A 35 -21.06 -10.54 15.23
C GLN A 35 -19.63 -11.09 15.23
N ALA A 36 -19.43 -12.24 15.87
CA ALA A 36 -18.17 -12.96 15.74
C ALA A 36 -17.95 -13.21 14.24
N ASP A 37 -16.93 -12.55 13.67
CA ASP A 37 -16.33 -12.92 12.39
C ASP A 37 -15.64 -14.29 12.57
N SER A 38 -16.42 -15.33 12.86
CA SER A 38 -15.93 -16.72 12.92
C SER A 38 -15.64 -17.26 11.53
N VAL A 39 -15.84 -16.45 10.48
CA VAL A 39 -15.45 -16.76 9.12
C VAL A 39 -14.11 -16.10 8.86
N TYR A 40 -13.03 -16.77 9.27
CA TYR A 40 -11.70 -16.52 8.72
C TYR A 40 -11.73 -16.86 7.22
N ARG A 41 -12.17 -15.91 6.40
CA ARG A 41 -12.09 -16.03 4.95
C ARG A 41 -10.62 -15.79 4.60
N THR A 42 -9.92 -16.85 4.20
CA THR A 42 -8.58 -16.73 3.62
C THR A 42 -8.63 -15.70 2.49
N ARG A 43 -7.78 -14.67 2.56
CA ARG A 43 -7.56 -13.73 1.45
C ARG A 43 -7.11 -14.52 0.22
N ARG A 44 -8.02 -14.77 -0.73
CA ARG A 44 -7.73 -15.53 -1.96
C ARG A 44 -7.81 -14.61 -3.16
N GLY A 45 -6.84 -14.73 -4.07
CA GLY A 45 -6.79 -13.96 -5.31
C GLY A 45 -6.34 -12.51 -5.12
N ILE A 46 -7.15 -11.57 -5.58
CA ILE A 46 -6.80 -10.15 -5.77
C ILE A 46 -6.41 -9.46 -4.45
N GLU A 47 -7.08 -9.77 -3.34
CA GLU A 47 -6.74 -9.18 -2.03
C GLU A 47 -5.33 -9.54 -1.57
N SER A 48 -4.88 -10.78 -1.77
CA SER A 48 -3.51 -11.16 -1.38
C SER A 48 -2.46 -10.50 -2.27
N THR A 49 -2.76 -10.32 -3.57
CA THR A 49 -1.86 -9.65 -4.52
C THR A 49 -1.74 -8.16 -4.22
N LEU A 50 -2.87 -7.46 -3.96
CA LEU A 50 -2.87 -6.04 -3.58
C LEU A 50 -2.05 -5.79 -2.31
N LEU A 51 -2.15 -6.68 -1.33
CA LEU A 51 -1.42 -6.56 -0.07
C LEU A 51 0.09 -6.73 -0.29
N LYS A 52 0.51 -7.74 -1.08
CA LYS A 52 1.93 -7.92 -1.48
C LYS A 52 2.45 -6.73 -2.28
N LEU A 53 1.66 -6.24 -3.23
CA LEU A 53 2.01 -5.08 -4.06
C LEU A 53 2.22 -3.83 -3.20
N THR A 54 1.36 -3.59 -2.22
CA THR A 54 1.49 -2.46 -1.30
C THR A 54 2.76 -2.52 -0.47
N VAL A 55 3.10 -3.70 0.06
CA VAL A 55 4.35 -3.90 0.79
C VAL A 55 5.56 -3.56 -0.10
N ILE A 56 5.56 -4.00 -1.36
CA ILE A 56 6.62 -3.66 -2.32
C ILE A 56 6.68 -2.15 -2.56
N LEU A 57 5.55 -1.48 -2.78
CA LEU A 57 5.53 -0.02 -2.99
C LEU A 57 5.97 0.76 -1.75
N ILE A 58 5.62 0.31 -0.54
CA ILE A 58 6.07 0.94 0.71
C ILE A 58 7.59 0.85 0.81
N ILE A 59 8.17 -0.33 0.57
CA ILE A 59 9.63 -0.52 0.61
C ILE A 59 10.30 0.42 -0.40
N LEU A 60 9.75 0.53 -1.60
CA LEU A 60 10.29 1.36 -2.66
C LEU A 60 10.18 2.86 -2.32
N LEU A 61 9.05 3.30 -1.77
CA LEU A 61 8.84 4.66 -1.28
C LEU A 61 9.85 5.03 -0.19
N VAL A 62 10.03 4.16 0.82
CA VAL A 62 10.99 4.38 1.91
C VAL A 62 12.42 4.41 1.38
N GLY A 63 12.76 3.51 0.45
CA GLY A 63 14.08 3.51 -0.19
C GLY A 63 14.38 4.81 -0.93
N PHE A 64 13.43 5.31 -1.74
CA PHE A 64 13.56 6.61 -2.40
C PHE A 64 13.67 7.77 -1.40
N ALA A 65 12.87 7.75 -0.32
CA ALA A 65 12.91 8.77 0.71
C ALA A 65 14.25 8.82 1.45
N VAL A 66 14.84 7.67 1.79
CA VAL A 66 16.15 7.58 2.44
C VAL A 66 17.25 8.06 1.50
N LEU A 67 17.24 7.62 0.24
CA LEU A 67 18.21 8.08 -0.75
C LEU A 67 18.13 9.59 -0.96
N ALA A 68 16.92 10.16 -1.07
CA ALA A 68 16.73 11.60 -1.15
C ALA A 68 17.26 12.33 0.09
N ALA A 69 16.99 11.81 1.30
CA ALA A 69 17.47 12.39 2.55
C ALA A 69 18.99 12.37 2.71
N THR A 70 19.68 11.35 2.18
CA THR A 70 21.16 11.30 2.21
C THR A 70 21.84 12.26 1.23
N GLN A 71 21.09 12.80 0.26
CA GLN A 71 21.58 13.70 -0.78
C GLN A 71 21.12 15.15 -0.56
N ALA A 72 20.39 15.41 0.53
CA ALA A 72 19.92 16.72 0.97
C ALA A 72 20.93 17.34 1.95
#